data_AF-W2T4Z1-F1
#
_entry.id   AF-W2T4Z1-F1
#
_cell.length_a   1.000
_cell.length_b   1.000
_cell.length_c   1.000
_cell.angle_alpha   90.00
_cell.angle_beta   90.00
_cell.angle_gamma   90.00
#
_symmetry.space_group_name_H-M   'P 1'
#
loop_
_entity.id
_entity.type
_entity.pdbx_description
1 polymer ?
#
loop_
_entity_poly.entity_id
_entity_poly.type
_entity_poly.pdbx_seq_one_letter_code
_entity_poly.pdbx_strand_id
1 'polypeptide(L)'
;MVEDAGKENYSSDESRWVMQFYGKITAEKGNTVPIPLQEVTFASELLNIIEKMERMRLSWKAADDRAAYFEEQYTKTSSELESVSTQLRRCNAELKDARAQIRAQIAELNAQRADAEEMSQRLKLVSEYLKSDLERLPVEKSKQLAFLRNPELIRTNSKRVIRERYMEEGDTEETDMDYDVTGDTLDTLDEVDEENERRARNRSVGLRGPRSISAHAHPASSVKRSRSRPFDAVPINENEET
;
A
#
# COMPACT_ATOMS: atom_id res chain seq x y z
N MET A 1 47.01 -37.47 -38.75
CA MET A 1 47.08 -37.68 -37.30
C MET A 1 45.71 -38.24 -36.92
N VAL A 2 45.38 -39.53 -36.99
CA VAL A 2 46.06 -40.79 -36.61
C VAL A 2 46.56 -40.77 -35.17
N GLU A 3 45.81 -41.47 -34.32
CA GLU A 3 46.13 -42.35 -33.17
C GLU A 3 44.77 -42.60 -32.47
N ASP A 4 44.04 -43.69 -32.69
CA ASP A 4 44.25 -45.13 -32.47
C ASP A 4 44.25 -45.58 -30.99
N ALA A 5 43.71 -46.78 -30.80
CA ALA A 5 43.80 -47.68 -29.65
C ALA A 5 42.78 -47.51 -28.51
N GLY A 6 41.74 -48.33 -28.59
CA GLY A 6 40.88 -48.64 -27.45
C GLY A 6 39.75 -49.63 -27.76
N LYS A 7 39.93 -50.57 -28.71
CA LYS A 7 39.07 -51.76 -28.77
C LYS A 7 39.40 -52.61 -27.56
N GLU A 8 38.75 -52.30 -26.44
CA GLU A 8 38.76 -53.13 -25.26
C GLU A 8 38.04 -54.44 -25.57
N ASN A 9 38.83 -55.42 -25.99
CA ASN A 9 38.48 -56.83 -26.09
C ASN A 9 38.28 -57.45 -24.70
N TYR A 10 37.42 -56.87 -23.86
CA TYR A 10 37.09 -57.40 -22.53
C TYR A 10 35.64 -57.88 -22.50
N SER A 11 35.31 -58.86 -23.35
CA SER A 11 34.06 -59.63 -23.22
C SER A 11 34.10 -60.98 -23.96
N SER A 12 35.28 -61.59 -24.06
CA SER A 12 35.41 -62.96 -24.59
C SER A 12 35.77 -63.94 -23.51
N ASP A 13 36.81 -63.64 -22.74
CA ASP A 13 37.43 -64.66 -21.89
C ASP A 13 36.79 -64.72 -20.51
N GLU A 14 36.38 -63.59 -19.94
CA GLU A 14 35.52 -63.56 -18.74
C GLU A 14 34.11 -64.07 -19.03
N SER A 15 33.49 -63.69 -20.15
CA SER A 15 32.21 -64.26 -20.59
C SER A 15 32.31 -65.78 -20.83
N ARG A 16 33.40 -66.26 -21.44
CA ARG A 16 33.64 -67.70 -21.60
C ARG A 16 33.88 -68.39 -20.27
N TRP A 17 34.63 -67.78 -19.37
CA TRP A 17 34.88 -68.34 -18.05
C TRP A 17 33.58 -68.45 -17.25
N VAL A 18 32.75 -67.40 -17.26
CA VAL A 18 31.42 -67.39 -16.65
C VAL A 18 30.53 -68.47 -17.27
N MET A 19 30.46 -68.57 -18.60
CA MET A 19 29.68 -69.62 -19.27
C MET A 19 30.20 -71.03 -18.99
N GLN A 20 31.51 -71.24 -18.92
CA GLN A 20 32.10 -72.54 -18.56
C GLN A 20 31.88 -72.88 -17.08
N PHE A 21 31.88 -71.88 -16.20
CA PHE A 21 31.59 -72.05 -14.78
C PHE A 21 30.13 -72.46 -14.57
N TYR A 22 29.18 -71.75 -15.19
CA TYR A 22 27.77 -72.13 -15.18
C TYR A 22 27.49 -73.45 -15.92
N GLY A 23 28.22 -73.73 -17.00
CA GLY A 23 28.16 -74.99 -17.74
C GLY A 23 28.63 -76.18 -16.90
N LYS A 24 29.69 -76.02 -16.09
CA LYS A 24 30.14 -77.06 -15.16
C LYS A 24 29.18 -77.27 -13.99
N ILE A 25 28.60 -76.18 -13.46
CA ILE A 25 27.58 -76.25 -12.38
C ILE A 25 26.30 -76.94 -12.85
N THR A 26 25.92 -76.76 -14.11
CA THR A 26 24.72 -77.40 -14.69
C THR A 26 25.01 -78.81 -15.23
N ALA A 27 26.24 -79.11 -15.67
CA ALA A 27 26.64 -80.44 -16.14
C ALA A 27 26.88 -81.45 -15.01
N GLU A 28 27.43 -81.03 -13.86
CA GLU A 28 27.58 -81.90 -12.68
C GLU A 28 26.25 -82.18 -11.96
N LYS A 29 25.20 -81.43 -12.32
CA LYS A 29 23.87 -81.56 -11.73
C LYS A 29 22.83 -81.73 -12.83
N GLY A 30 22.71 -82.97 -13.33
CA GLY A 30 21.51 -83.46 -14.01
C GLY A 30 20.23 -83.43 -13.14
N ASN A 31 20.30 -82.86 -11.94
CA ASN A 31 19.16 -82.48 -11.12
C ASN A 31 19.11 -80.96 -11.03
N THR A 32 17.96 -80.40 -11.38
CA THR A 32 17.56 -79.04 -10.99
C THR A 32 17.98 -78.79 -9.55
N VAL A 33 18.91 -77.86 -9.31
CA VAL A 33 19.21 -77.40 -7.95
C VAL A 33 17.92 -76.73 -7.48
N PRO A 34 17.21 -77.28 -6.47
CA PRO A 34 16.09 -76.56 -5.90
C PRO A 34 16.69 -75.33 -5.24
N ILE A 35 16.47 -74.16 -5.83
CA ILE A 35 16.68 -72.90 -5.14
C ILE A 35 15.79 -73.00 -3.88
N PRO A 36 16.35 -72.90 -2.68
CA PRO A 36 15.54 -73.02 -1.47
C PRO A 36 14.46 -71.94 -1.52
N LEU A 37 13.20 -72.34 -1.27
CA LEU A 37 12.04 -71.43 -1.30
C LEU A 37 12.25 -70.16 -0.45
N GLN A 38 13.13 -70.23 0.55
CA GLN A 38 13.56 -69.13 1.39
C GLN A 38 14.32 -68.02 0.63
N GLU A 39 15.15 -68.36 -0.37
CA GLU A 39 15.85 -67.36 -1.20
C GLU A 39 14.89 -66.67 -2.17
N VAL A 40 13.91 -67.41 -2.71
CA VAL A 40 12.87 -66.86 -3.61
C VAL A 40 11.92 -65.93 -2.85
N THR A 41 11.55 -66.30 -1.62
CA THR A 41 10.72 -65.45 -0.75
C THR A 41 11.47 -64.20 -0.30
N PHE A 42 12.74 -64.31 0.07
CA PHE A 42 13.58 -63.16 0.39
C PHE A 42 13.77 -62.19 -0.80
N ALA A 43 13.99 -62.73 -2.01
CA ALA A 43 14.07 -61.91 -3.22
C ALA A 43 12.75 -61.18 -3.53
N SER A 44 11.61 -61.83 -3.32
CA SER A 44 10.28 -61.23 -3.46
C SER A 44 10.04 -60.10 -2.43
N GLU A 45 10.45 -60.30 -1.19
CA GLU A 45 10.37 -59.28 -0.14
C GLU A 45 11.25 -58.05 -0.45
N LEU A 46 12.49 -58.27 -0.91
CA LEU A 46 13.38 -57.20 -1.33
C LEU A 46 12.80 -56.40 -2.50
N LEU A 47 12.22 -57.07 -3.51
CA LEU A 47 11.54 -56.39 -4.63
C LEU A 47 10.37 -55.53 -4.16
N ASN A 48 9.55 -56.04 -3.22
CA ASN A 48 8.44 -55.29 -2.62
C ASN A 48 8.94 -54.07 -1.83
N ILE A 49 10.05 -54.20 -1.08
CA ILE A 49 10.67 -53.08 -0.38
C ILE A 49 11.15 -52.01 -1.37
N ILE A 50 11.85 -52.41 -2.44
CA ILE A 50 12.32 -51.50 -3.49
C ILE A 50 11.15 -50.76 -4.14
N GLU A 51 10.07 -51.48 -4.48
CA GLU A 51 8.88 -50.87 -5.07
C GLU A 51 8.22 -49.85 -4.13
N LYS A 52 8.13 -50.17 -2.82
CA LYS A 52 7.62 -49.23 -1.81
C LYS A 52 8.52 -48.02 -1.64
N MET A 53 9.84 -48.20 -1.63
CA MET A 53 10.80 -47.09 -1.57
C MET A 53 10.67 -46.18 -2.79
N GLU A 54 10.53 -46.75 -3.98
CA GLU A 54 10.35 -45.96 -5.20
C GLU A 54 9.03 -45.19 -5.20
N ARG A 55 7.93 -45.82 -4.75
CA ARG A 55 6.64 -45.13 -4.55
C ARG A 55 6.76 -43.97 -3.57
N MET A 56 7.46 -44.17 -2.43
CA MET A 56 7.70 -43.08 -1.49
C MET A 56 8.53 -41.97 -2.13
N ARG A 57 9.63 -42.29 -2.80
CA ARG A 57 10.50 -41.30 -3.47
C ARG A 57 9.72 -40.43 -4.47
N LEU A 58 8.86 -41.05 -5.28
CA LEU A 58 7.99 -40.34 -6.20
C LEU A 58 6.96 -39.46 -5.47
N SER A 59 6.38 -39.97 -4.38
CA SER A 59 5.44 -39.18 -3.56
C SER A 59 6.08 -37.98 -2.89
N TRP A 60 7.32 -38.13 -2.39
CA TRP A 60 8.11 -37.04 -1.81
C TRP A 60 8.43 -35.99 -2.86
N LYS A 61 8.88 -36.42 -4.04
CA LYS A 61 9.12 -35.49 -5.16
C LYS A 61 7.85 -34.73 -5.56
N ALA A 62 6.72 -35.42 -5.68
CA ALA A 62 5.45 -34.76 -6.00
C ALA A 62 4.97 -33.80 -4.89
N ALA A 63 5.29 -34.08 -3.62
CA ALA A 63 4.99 -33.17 -2.52
C ALA A 63 5.90 -31.93 -2.53
N ASP A 64 7.18 -32.12 -2.85
CA ASP A 64 8.18 -31.05 -2.99
C ASP A 64 7.82 -30.10 -4.15
N ASP A 65 7.48 -30.66 -5.32
CA ASP A 65 7.02 -29.88 -6.48
C ASP A 65 5.75 -29.07 -6.16
N ARG A 66 4.82 -29.64 -5.38
CA ARG A 66 3.62 -28.92 -4.91
C ARG A 66 3.95 -27.81 -3.91
N ALA A 67 4.88 -28.06 -2.99
CA ALA A 67 5.31 -27.06 -2.01
C ALA A 67 5.95 -25.86 -2.72
N ALA A 68 6.86 -26.12 -3.66
CA ALA A 68 7.49 -25.09 -4.48
C ALA A 68 6.45 -24.27 -5.28
N TYR A 69 5.47 -24.94 -5.88
CA TYR A 69 4.38 -24.25 -6.57
C TYR A 69 3.59 -23.31 -5.67
N PHE A 70 3.20 -23.76 -4.46
CA PHE A 70 2.44 -22.90 -3.54
C PHE A 70 3.28 -21.76 -2.99
N GLU A 71 4.58 -21.96 -2.77
CA GLU A 71 5.50 -20.89 -2.36
C GLU A 71 5.64 -19.82 -3.45
N GLU A 72 5.73 -20.22 -4.72
CA GLU A 72 5.73 -19.29 -5.85
C GLU A 72 4.41 -18.51 -5.96
N GLN A 73 3.26 -19.19 -5.81
CA GLN A 73 1.97 -18.50 -5.81
C GLN A 73 1.83 -17.54 -4.63
N TYR A 74 2.29 -17.94 -3.44
CA TYR A 74 2.25 -17.10 -2.25
C TYR A 74 3.13 -15.87 -2.40
N THR A 75 4.36 -16.02 -2.87
CA THR A 75 5.28 -14.89 -3.10
C THR A 75 4.74 -13.93 -4.16
N LYS A 76 4.20 -14.46 -5.26
CA LYS A 76 3.55 -13.65 -6.30
C LYS A 76 2.37 -12.86 -5.74
N THR A 77 1.40 -13.53 -5.11
CA THR A 77 0.22 -12.86 -4.54
C THR A 77 0.58 -11.87 -3.42
N SER A 78 1.59 -12.18 -2.60
CA SER A 78 2.11 -11.26 -1.60
C SER A 78 2.68 -9.99 -2.24
N SER A 79 3.47 -10.13 -3.32
CA SER A 79 4.04 -8.98 -4.04
C SER A 79 2.97 -8.11 -4.71
N GLU A 80 1.94 -8.72 -5.28
CA GLU A 80 0.78 -8.03 -5.86
C GLU A 80 0.00 -7.27 -4.79
N LEU A 81 -0.24 -7.90 -3.63
CA LEU A 81 -0.90 -7.27 -2.49
C LEU A 81 -0.12 -6.08 -1.96
N GLU A 82 1.20 -6.19 -1.83
CA GLU A 82 2.07 -5.08 -1.44
C GLU A 82 2.00 -3.93 -2.45
N SER A 83 2.06 -4.24 -3.75
CA SER A 83 1.94 -3.25 -4.82
C SER A 83 0.61 -2.49 -4.72
N VAL A 84 -0.52 -3.19 -4.67
CA VAL A 84 -1.85 -2.58 -4.53
C VAL A 84 -1.95 -1.78 -3.23
N SER A 85 -1.42 -2.30 -2.12
CA SER A 85 -1.40 -1.59 -0.83
C SER A 85 -0.64 -0.26 -0.93
N THR A 86 0.50 -0.22 -1.63
CA THR A 86 1.25 1.03 -1.83
C THR A 86 0.50 2.02 -2.73
N GLN A 87 -0.17 1.54 -3.77
CA GLN A 87 -0.99 2.40 -4.64
C GLN A 87 -2.16 3.00 -3.87
N LEU A 88 -2.87 2.19 -3.08
CA LEU A 88 -3.98 2.66 -2.23
C LEU A 88 -3.52 3.74 -1.25
N ARG A 89 -2.35 3.57 -0.62
CA ARG A 89 -1.78 4.59 0.28
C ARG A 89 -1.47 5.90 -0.47
N ARG A 90 -0.94 5.83 -1.69
CA ARG A 90 -0.69 7.03 -2.51
C ARG A 90 -1.99 7.75 -2.87
N CYS A 91 -2.96 7.04 -3.44
CA CYS A 91 -4.25 7.64 -3.81
C CYS A 91 -4.98 8.24 -2.60
N ASN A 92 -4.89 7.61 -1.43
CA ASN A 92 -5.47 8.18 -0.20
C ASN A 92 -4.76 9.47 0.23
N ALA A 93 -3.44 9.54 0.12
CA ALA A 93 -2.70 10.78 0.37
C ALA A 93 -3.11 11.90 -0.60
N GLU A 94 -3.19 11.60 -1.90
CA GLU A 94 -3.65 12.54 -2.92
C GLU A 94 -5.08 13.03 -2.66
N LEU A 95 -5.99 12.15 -2.24
CA LEU A 95 -7.35 12.52 -1.87
C LEU A 95 -7.41 13.43 -0.64
N LYS A 96 -6.57 13.18 0.37
CA LYS A 96 -6.45 14.05 1.55
C LYS A 96 -5.95 15.44 1.15
N ASP A 97 -4.93 15.51 0.31
CA ASP A 97 -4.37 16.77 -0.20
C ASP A 97 -5.39 17.53 -1.06
N ALA A 98 -6.09 16.84 -1.97
CA ALA A 98 -7.15 17.44 -2.78
C ALA A 98 -8.30 17.99 -1.92
N ARG A 99 -8.72 17.25 -0.88
CA ARG A 99 -9.72 17.73 0.09
C ARG A 99 -9.24 18.98 0.83
N ALA A 100 -7.98 19.02 1.24
CA ALA A 100 -7.40 20.21 1.90
C ALA A 100 -7.38 21.42 0.95
N GLN A 101 -7.02 21.23 -0.32
CA GLN A 101 -7.03 22.28 -1.33
C GLN A 101 -8.44 22.81 -1.59
N ILE A 102 -9.45 21.94 -1.71
CA ILE A 102 -10.86 22.34 -1.88
C ILE A 102 -11.33 23.17 -0.68
N ARG A 103 -11.02 22.74 0.55
CA ARG A 103 -11.37 23.51 1.76
C ARG A 103 -10.75 24.90 1.75
N ALA A 104 -9.47 25.01 1.36
CA ALA A 104 -8.79 26.30 1.23
C ALA A 104 -9.44 27.20 0.17
N GLN A 105 -9.78 26.64 -1.00
CA GLN A 105 -10.47 27.39 -2.07
C GLN A 105 -11.87 27.84 -1.67
N ILE A 106 -12.63 27.02 -0.94
CA ILE A 106 -13.94 27.42 -0.41
C ILE A 106 -13.80 28.57 0.59
N ALA A 107 -12.81 28.51 1.48
CA ALA A 107 -12.55 29.59 2.42
C ALA A 107 -12.19 30.89 1.70
N GLU A 108 -11.34 30.83 0.66
CA GLU A 108 -11.00 31.98 -0.17
C GLU A 108 -12.22 32.55 -0.91
N LEU A 109 -13.04 31.69 -1.52
CA LEU A 109 -14.28 32.11 -2.19
C LEU A 109 -15.25 32.80 -1.22
N ASN A 110 -15.37 32.29 0.00
CA ASN A 110 -16.22 32.91 1.01
C ASN A 110 -15.69 34.28 1.44
N ALA A 111 -14.38 34.44 1.59
CA ALA A 111 -13.76 35.75 1.87
C ALA A 111 -14.01 36.74 0.72
N GLN A 112 -13.77 36.33 -0.53
CA GLN A 112 -14.03 37.17 -1.70
C GLN A 112 -15.51 37.56 -1.83
N ARG A 113 -16.44 36.66 -1.47
CA ARG A 113 -17.88 36.98 -1.44
C ARG A 113 -18.19 38.04 -0.39
N ALA A 114 -17.65 37.90 0.82
CA ALA A 114 -17.82 38.89 1.88
C ALA A 114 -17.28 40.27 1.48
N ASP A 115 -16.09 40.32 0.89
CA ASP A 115 -15.49 41.56 0.38
C ASP A 115 -16.35 42.20 -0.73
N ALA A 116 -16.86 41.38 -1.65
CA ALA A 116 -17.74 41.86 -2.73
C ALA A 116 -19.08 42.40 -2.20
N GLU A 117 -19.64 41.77 -1.17
CA GLU A 117 -20.85 42.23 -0.50
C GLU A 117 -20.61 43.56 0.22
N GLU A 118 -19.49 43.69 0.95
CA GLU A 118 -19.12 44.94 1.61
C GLU A 118 -18.93 46.07 0.58
N MET A 119 -18.19 45.81 -0.50
CA MET A 119 -18.01 46.79 -1.58
C MET A 119 -19.34 47.16 -2.26
N SER A 120 -20.24 46.21 -2.43
CA SER A 120 -21.59 46.48 -2.93
C SER A 120 -22.37 47.40 -1.99
N GLN A 121 -22.29 47.18 -0.68
CA GLN A 121 -22.92 48.03 0.33
C GLN A 121 -22.32 49.45 0.35
N ARG A 122 -20.99 49.56 0.32
CA ARG A 122 -20.28 50.84 0.23
C ARG A 122 -20.66 51.62 -1.05
N LEU A 123 -20.74 50.94 -2.19
CA LEU A 123 -21.17 51.56 -3.45
C LEU A 123 -22.63 52.02 -3.39
N LYS A 124 -23.53 51.26 -2.77
CA LYS A 124 -24.91 51.69 -2.55
C LYS A 124 -24.97 52.98 -1.72
N LEU A 125 -24.24 53.04 -0.60
CA LEU A 125 -24.13 54.24 0.23
C LEU A 125 -23.61 55.45 -0.58
N VAL A 126 -22.50 55.29 -1.31
CA VAL A 126 -21.96 56.35 -2.17
C VAL A 126 -22.99 56.79 -3.22
N SER A 127 -23.72 55.84 -3.82
CA SER A 127 -24.78 56.17 -4.77
C SER A 127 -25.90 56.98 -4.13
N GLU A 128 -26.27 56.67 -2.88
CA GLU A 128 -27.30 57.40 -2.13
C GLU A 128 -26.86 58.82 -1.78
N TYR A 129 -25.62 59.01 -1.31
CA TYR A 129 -25.06 60.34 -1.07
C TYR A 129 -24.98 61.18 -2.35
N LEU A 130 -24.59 60.58 -3.47
CA LEU A 130 -24.43 61.30 -4.73
C LEU A 130 -25.75 61.56 -5.46
N LYS A 131 -26.86 60.89 -5.12
CA LYS A 131 -28.17 61.09 -5.78
C LYS A 131 -28.59 62.57 -5.75
N SER A 132 -28.48 63.22 -4.59
CA SER A 132 -28.87 64.64 -4.44
C SER A 132 -28.00 65.59 -5.26
N ASP A 133 -26.70 65.29 -5.39
CA ASP A 133 -25.77 66.09 -6.17
C ASP A 133 -25.97 65.90 -7.67
N LEU A 134 -26.30 64.66 -8.08
CA LEU A 134 -26.65 64.33 -9.46
C LEU A 134 -27.95 64.99 -9.92
N GLU A 135 -28.93 65.13 -9.03
CA GLU A 135 -30.21 65.78 -9.29
C GLU A 135 -30.10 67.31 -9.39
N ARG A 136 -29.10 67.91 -8.74
CA ARG A 136 -28.81 69.35 -8.80
C ARG A 136 -27.95 69.77 -9.99
N LEU A 137 -27.50 68.81 -10.80
CA LEU A 137 -26.57 69.06 -11.90
C LEU A 137 -27.27 69.73 -13.09
N PRO A 138 -26.67 70.73 -13.75
CA PRO A 138 -27.22 71.32 -14.98
C PRO A 138 -27.40 70.28 -16.09
N VAL A 139 -28.41 70.49 -16.95
CA VAL A 139 -28.93 69.50 -17.92
C VAL A 139 -27.85 69.02 -18.90
N GLU A 140 -26.91 69.89 -19.33
CA GLU A 140 -25.81 69.49 -20.21
C GLU A 140 -24.88 68.46 -19.55
N LYS A 141 -24.52 68.67 -18.28
CA LYS A 141 -23.66 67.75 -17.52
C LYS A 141 -24.40 66.47 -17.14
N SER A 142 -25.70 66.57 -16.85
CA SER A 142 -26.55 65.41 -16.57
C SER A 142 -26.62 64.45 -17.77
N LYS A 143 -26.73 64.99 -19.00
CA LYS A 143 -26.69 64.19 -20.24
C LYS A 143 -25.33 63.50 -20.44
N GLN A 144 -24.22 64.17 -20.13
CA GLN A 144 -22.88 63.57 -20.22
C GLN A 144 -22.71 62.38 -19.27
N LEU A 145 -23.36 62.40 -18.11
CA LEU A 145 -23.28 61.35 -17.08
C LEU A 145 -24.40 60.30 -17.17
N ALA A 146 -25.27 60.36 -18.18
CA ALA A 146 -26.40 59.44 -18.32
C ALA A 146 -25.98 57.97 -18.41
N PHE A 147 -24.76 57.67 -18.89
CA PHE A 147 -24.22 56.31 -18.94
C PHE A 147 -24.02 55.68 -17.55
N LEU A 148 -23.83 56.46 -16.49
CA LEU A 148 -23.71 55.95 -15.12
C LEU A 148 -25.02 55.35 -14.60
N ARG A 149 -26.16 55.71 -15.20
CA ARG A 149 -27.47 55.11 -14.90
C ARG A 149 -27.71 53.78 -15.63
N ASN A 150 -26.83 53.36 -16.53
CA ASN A 150 -27.01 52.11 -17.27
C ASN A 150 -26.67 50.91 -16.38
N PRO A 151 -27.65 50.02 -16.08
CA PRO A 151 -27.42 48.84 -15.25
C PRO A 151 -26.47 47.81 -15.89
N GLU A 152 -26.26 47.90 -17.20
CA GLU A 152 -25.34 47.06 -17.98
C GLU A 152 -23.86 47.31 -17.62
N LEU A 153 -23.48 48.51 -17.14
CA LEU A 153 -22.10 48.78 -16.70
C LEU A 153 -21.74 48.04 -15.39
N ILE A 154 -22.74 47.68 -14.57
CA ILE A 154 -22.56 47.02 -13.27
C ILE A 154 -22.33 45.51 -13.45
N ARG A 155 -22.81 44.93 -14.57
CA ARG A 155 -22.58 43.54 -14.93
C ARG A 155 -21.28 43.44 -15.71
N THR A 156 -20.16 43.48 -15.01
CA THR A 156 -18.86 43.19 -15.62
C THR A 156 -18.90 41.84 -16.35
N ASN A 157 -18.29 41.79 -17.54
CA ASN A 157 -18.22 40.63 -18.44
C ASN A 157 -17.79 39.31 -17.75
N SER A 158 -17.19 39.38 -16.55
CA SER A 158 -16.81 38.21 -15.77
C SER A 158 -17.96 37.25 -15.48
N LYS A 159 -19.17 37.70 -15.16
CA LYS A 159 -20.29 36.78 -14.85
C LYS A 159 -20.85 36.06 -16.08
N ARG A 160 -20.80 36.67 -17.27
CA ARG A 160 -21.18 36.01 -18.52
C ARG A 160 -20.11 35.02 -18.95
N VAL A 161 -18.84 35.45 -18.97
CA VAL A 161 -17.69 34.61 -19.36
C VAL A 161 -17.50 33.41 -18.41
N ILE A 162 -17.72 33.58 -17.11
CA ILE A 162 -17.67 32.46 -16.15
C ILE A 162 -18.81 31.48 -16.44
N ARG A 163 -20.04 31.95 -16.66
CA ARG A 163 -21.16 31.04 -16.95
C ARG A 163 -21.00 30.30 -18.28
N GLU A 164 -20.41 30.94 -19.27
CA GLU A 164 -20.16 30.37 -20.60
C GLU A 164 -19.06 29.29 -20.54
N ARG A 165 -17.95 29.53 -19.83
CA ARG A 165 -16.89 28.51 -19.65
C ARG A 165 -17.34 27.27 -18.87
N TYR A 166 -18.24 27.42 -17.89
CA TYR A 166 -18.73 26.28 -17.10
C TYR A 166 -19.81 25.46 -17.82
N MET A 167 -20.43 26.01 -18.87
CA MET A 167 -21.49 25.33 -19.64
C MET A 167 -20.98 24.75 -20.96
N GLU A 168 -19.76 25.07 -21.41
CA GLU A 168 -19.16 24.55 -22.66
C GLU A 168 -18.42 23.22 -22.46
N GLU A 169 -18.03 22.87 -21.23
CA GLU A 169 -17.27 21.63 -20.93
C GLU A 169 -18.11 20.50 -20.27
N GLY A 170 -19.43 20.66 -20.21
CA GLY A 170 -20.32 19.75 -19.47
C GLY A 170 -21.44 19.16 -20.31
N ASP A 171 -21.13 18.65 -21.50
CA ASP A 171 -22.08 17.87 -22.29
C ASP A 171 -21.84 16.38 -22.06
N THR A 172 -22.34 15.86 -20.95
CA THR A 172 -22.69 14.44 -20.78
C THR A 172 -23.84 14.31 -19.79
N GLU A 173 -25.03 14.20 -20.37
CA GLU A 173 -26.13 13.28 -20.01
C GLU A 173 -26.34 12.93 -18.52
N GLU A 174 -27.55 13.27 -18.08
CA GLU A 174 -28.44 12.41 -17.27
C GLU A 174 -27.88 11.93 -15.93
N THR A 175 -28.23 12.64 -14.85
CA THR A 175 -28.43 12.00 -13.54
C THR A 175 -29.37 12.85 -12.70
N ASP A 176 -30.65 12.48 -12.74
CA ASP A 176 -31.62 12.72 -11.66
C ASP A 176 -31.10 12.01 -10.41
N MET A 177 -30.12 12.61 -9.74
CA MET A 177 -29.62 12.16 -8.45
C MET A 177 -30.35 12.96 -7.37
N ASP A 178 -31.36 12.31 -6.78
CA ASP A 178 -32.05 12.78 -5.59
C ASP A 178 -31.05 12.80 -4.43
N TYR A 179 -30.43 13.95 -4.19
CA TYR A 179 -29.60 14.19 -3.00
C TYR A 179 -30.52 14.32 -1.79
N ASP A 180 -30.83 13.19 -1.16
CA ASP A 180 -31.31 13.20 0.21
C ASP A 180 -30.26 13.88 1.10
N VAL A 181 -30.70 15.00 1.66
CA VAL A 181 -29.95 15.89 2.55
C VAL A 181 -29.50 15.10 3.78
N THR A 182 -28.23 14.72 3.82
CA THR A 182 -27.54 14.38 5.08
C THR A 182 -26.64 15.55 5.47
N GLY A 183 -27.30 16.63 5.90
CA GLY A 183 -26.67 17.89 6.30
C GLY A 183 -25.87 17.85 7.60
N ASP A 184 -25.31 16.69 8.01
CA ASP A 184 -24.71 16.54 9.34
C ASP A 184 -23.58 15.49 9.45
N THR A 185 -22.69 15.37 8.45
CA THR A 185 -21.60 14.35 8.49
C THR A 185 -20.18 14.84 8.17
N LEU A 186 -19.97 16.14 7.90
CA LEU A 186 -18.63 16.61 7.53
C LEU A 186 -17.72 16.86 8.74
N ASP A 187 -18.29 16.99 9.95
CA ASP A 187 -17.54 17.26 11.19
C ASP A 187 -17.26 15.98 12.02
N THR A 188 -17.88 14.85 11.68
CA THR A 188 -17.76 13.59 12.45
C THR A 188 -16.82 12.56 11.82
N LEU A 189 -16.27 12.79 10.61
CA LEU A 189 -15.43 11.79 9.93
C LEU A 189 -13.98 11.74 10.44
N ASP A 190 -13.45 12.86 10.96
CA ASP A 190 -12.09 12.89 11.50
C ASP A 190 -11.99 12.16 12.86
N GLU A 191 -13.08 12.10 13.66
CA GLU A 191 -13.06 11.37 14.95
C GLU A 191 -13.11 9.83 14.79
N VAL A 192 -13.81 9.33 13.77
CA VAL A 192 -13.98 7.88 13.55
C VAL A 192 -12.70 7.23 13.00
N ASP A 193 -11.95 7.96 12.17
CA ASP A 193 -10.69 7.46 11.61
C ASP A 193 -9.58 7.36 12.67
N GLU A 194 -9.52 8.29 13.63
CA GLU A 194 -8.57 8.18 14.74
C GLU A 194 -8.94 7.07 15.76
N GLU A 195 -10.24 6.83 16.02
CA GLU A 195 -10.67 5.76 16.93
C GLU A 195 -10.36 4.37 16.35
N ASN A 196 -10.55 4.19 15.03
CA ASN A 196 -10.29 2.92 14.36
C ASN A 196 -8.79 2.56 14.29
N GLU A 197 -7.90 3.54 14.10
CA GLU A 197 -6.44 3.29 14.16
C GLU A 197 -5.96 2.93 15.57
N ARG A 198 -6.55 3.53 16.62
CA ARG A 198 -6.26 3.17 18.02
C ARG A 198 -6.79 1.77 18.36
N ARG A 199 -7.93 1.36 17.80
CA ARG A 199 -8.53 0.04 18.01
C ARG A 199 -7.76 -1.09 17.31
N ALA A 200 -7.14 -0.81 16.15
CA ALA A 200 -6.32 -1.78 15.42
C ALA A 200 -4.98 -2.07 16.10
N ARG A 201 -4.32 -1.05 16.69
CA ARG A 201 -3.06 -1.22 17.44
C ARG A 201 -3.20 -2.03 18.74
N ASN A 202 -4.40 -2.08 19.32
CA ASN A 202 -4.63 -2.68 20.65
C ASN A 202 -5.23 -4.10 20.61
N ARG A 203 -5.43 -4.71 19.43
CA ARG A 203 -6.01 -6.06 19.28
C ARG A 203 -4.99 -7.19 19.11
N SER A 204 -3.73 -6.99 19.52
CA SER A 204 -2.69 -8.03 19.52
C SER A 204 -2.31 -8.54 20.92
N VAL A 205 -3.22 -8.44 21.90
CA VAL A 205 -2.97 -8.91 23.28
C VAL A 205 -3.98 -9.99 23.65
N GLY A 206 -3.78 -11.20 23.12
CA GLY A 206 -4.81 -12.24 23.24
C GLY A 206 -4.38 -13.69 23.00
N LEU A 207 -3.09 -14.05 23.04
CA LEU A 207 -2.67 -15.46 23.16
C LEU A 207 -1.49 -15.57 24.11
N ARG A 208 -1.80 -15.81 25.38
CA ARG A 208 -0.86 -16.22 26.43
C ARG A 208 -0.35 -17.63 26.14
N GLY A 209 0.96 -17.78 25.93
CA GLY A 209 1.71 -19.01 26.17
C GLY A 209 2.66 -18.81 27.36
N PRO A 210 2.70 -19.68 28.38
CA PRO A 210 3.50 -19.45 29.59
C PRO A 210 4.94 -20.01 29.49
N ARG A 211 5.87 -19.28 30.15
CA ARG A 211 7.22 -19.68 30.66
C ARG A 211 8.35 -19.62 29.61
N SER A 212 9.45 -18.88 29.83
CA SER A 212 10.42 -19.12 30.91
C SER A 212 11.25 -17.87 31.25
N ILE A 213 11.35 -17.54 32.54
CA ILE A 213 12.28 -16.56 33.10
C ILE A 213 13.58 -17.30 33.48
N SER A 214 14.67 -16.99 32.79
CA SER A 214 16.03 -17.41 33.17
C SER A 214 16.73 -16.24 33.83
N ALA A 215 17.27 -16.50 35.01
CA ALA A 215 17.98 -15.57 35.87
C ALA A 215 19.20 -14.93 35.18
N HIS A 216 19.40 -13.63 35.38
CA HIS A 216 20.74 -13.07 35.55
C HIS A 216 20.73 -11.85 36.47
N ALA A 217 21.73 -11.84 37.33
CA ALA A 217 21.86 -11.08 38.56
C ALA A 217 21.96 -9.56 38.37
N HIS A 218 21.36 -8.82 39.29
CA HIS A 218 21.83 -7.49 39.67
C HIS A 218 23.03 -7.64 40.61
N PRO A 219 24.03 -6.74 40.53
CA PRO A 219 24.69 -6.28 41.72
C PRO A 219 24.29 -4.83 42.01
N ALA A 220 23.72 -4.66 43.20
CA ALA A 220 23.65 -3.39 43.88
C ALA A 220 25.01 -3.08 44.50
N SER A 221 25.62 -1.96 44.13
CA SER A 221 26.60 -1.24 44.94
C SER A 221 26.71 0.19 44.38
N SER A 222 26.06 1.17 44.97
CA SER A 222 26.52 1.97 46.11
C SER A 222 27.27 3.24 45.68
N VAL A 223 26.78 4.38 46.21
CA VAL A 223 27.57 5.50 46.74
C VAL A 223 27.78 6.75 45.84
N LYS A 224 26.96 7.77 46.16
CA LYS A 224 27.28 9.17 46.55
C LYS A 224 27.98 10.13 45.57
N ARG A 225 27.30 11.29 45.42
CA ARG A 225 27.81 12.68 45.34
C ARG A 225 28.62 13.07 44.09
N SER A 226 28.11 14.03 43.32
CA SER A 226 28.47 15.44 43.56
C SER A 226 27.55 16.40 42.83
N ARG A 227 27.32 17.53 43.50
CA ARG A 227 26.48 18.66 43.15
C ARG A 227 27.44 19.79 42.82
N SER A 228 27.36 20.37 41.63
CA SER A 228 27.97 21.68 41.36
C SER A 228 27.28 22.35 40.17
N ARG A 229 26.35 23.27 40.48
CA ARG A 229 26.15 24.49 39.69
C ARG A 229 27.10 25.54 40.26
N PRO A 230 27.68 26.42 39.45
CA PRO A 230 27.83 27.81 39.82
C PRO A 230 26.67 28.61 39.22
N PHE A 231 25.99 29.32 40.11
CA PHE A 231 25.34 30.58 39.77
C PHE A 231 26.38 31.52 39.18
N ASP A 232 26.00 32.28 38.16
CA ASP A 232 26.19 33.72 38.20
C ASP A 232 24.95 34.36 37.60
N ALA A 233 24.43 35.35 38.32
CA ALA A 233 23.20 36.04 38.02
C ALA A 233 23.43 37.54 38.15
N VAL A 234 22.68 38.29 37.32
CA VAL A 234 22.19 39.69 37.48
C VAL A 234 23.18 40.78 37.03
N PRO A 235 22.76 41.99 36.54
CA PRO A 235 21.41 42.60 36.33
C PRO A 235 21.10 43.04 34.88
N ILE A 236 19.82 43.05 34.44
CA ILE A 236 18.85 44.19 34.42
C ILE A 236 19.33 45.42 33.63
N ASN A 237 18.67 45.73 32.51
CA ASN A 237 18.16 47.10 32.28
C ASN A 237 16.92 47.09 31.36
N GLU A 238 15.80 47.49 31.94
CA GLU A 238 14.61 48.02 31.26
C GLU A 238 14.92 49.46 30.80
N ASN A 239 14.34 49.88 29.68
CA ASN A 239 14.02 51.26 29.25
C ASN A 239 13.49 51.11 27.81
N GLU A 240 12.19 51.19 27.52
CA GLU A 240 11.31 52.37 27.44
C GLU A 240 11.77 53.47 26.45
N GLU A 241 10.82 53.82 25.56
CA GLU A 241 10.71 55.00 24.68
C GLU A 241 11.72 55.10 23.51
N THR A 242 11.34 55.39 22.26
CA THR A 242 10.30 56.28 21.70
C THR A 242 9.77 55.81 20.36
#